data_AF-A0A2W6BYM5-F1
#
_entry.id   AF-A0A2W6BYM5-F1
#
_cell.length_a   1.000
_cell.length_b   1.000
_cell.length_c   1.000
_cell.angle_alpha   90.00
_cell.angle_beta   90.00
_cell.angle_gamma   90.00
#
_symmetry.space_group_name_H-M   'P 1'
#
loop_
_entity.id
_entity.type
_entity.pdbx_description
1 polymer ?
#
loop_
_entity_poly.entity_id
_entity_poly.type
_entity_poly.pdbx_seq_one_letter_code
_entity_poly.pdbx_strand_id
1 'polypeptide(L)'
;MARTIHDDAPARDDPPAPALQVADPAPLGLAGFALTTVLLSGLNAGLIKTHPLTFVGMALFYGGLGQFMAGMWEFRNRNVFGATAFSTYGGFWIGLGLWALLVAPHAASPAAAAHDIAWILLAFAIFNTYML
;
A
#
# COMPACT_ATOMS: atom_id res chain seq x y z
N MET A 1 43.38 47.52 -31.97
CA MET A 1 42.26 46.56 -31.93
C MET A 1 42.68 45.43 -30.99
N ALA A 2 42.29 45.52 -29.72
CA ALA A 2 42.74 44.61 -28.67
C ALA A 2 41.89 43.33 -28.71
N ARG A 3 42.52 42.16 -28.87
CA ARG A 3 41.90 40.85 -28.70
C ARG A 3 41.71 40.61 -27.20
N THR A 4 40.46 40.62 -26.74
CA THR A 4 40.07 40.04 -25.46
C THR A 4 40.33 38.54 -25.52
N ILE A 5 41.34 38.09 -24.77
CA ILE A 5 41.52 36.70 -24.38
C ILE A 5 40.30 36.29 -23.56
N HIS A 6 39.47 35.40 -24.12
CA HIS A 6 38.47 34.69 -23.34
C HIS A 6 39.22 33.77 -22.37
N ASP A 7 39.00 33.98 -21.08
CA ASP A 7 39.38 33.05 -20.02
C ASP A 7 38.55 31.76 -20.18
N ASP A 8 38.96 30.90 -21.11
CA ASP A 8 38.44 29.53 -21.25
C ASP A 8 39.12 28.66 -20.19
N ALA A 9 38.79 28.89 -18.92
CA ALA A 9 39.12 27.94 -17.88
C ALA A 9 38.42 26.60 -18.22
N PRO A 10 39.13 25.46 -18.26
CA PRO A 10 38.52 24.19 -18.61
C PRO A 10 37.38 23.88 -17.64
N ALA A 11 36.22 23.52 -18.19
CA ALA A 11 35.11 23.03 -17.39
C ALA A 11 35.61 21.90 -16.49
N ARG A 12 35.33 21.99 -15.19
CA ARG A 12 35.69 20.93 -14.25
C ARG A 12 34.90 19.68 -14.61
N ASP A 13 35.60 18.66 -15.13
CA ASP A 13 35.08 17.30 -15.31
C ASP A 13 34.96 16.60 -13.95
N ASP A 14 34.18 17.19 -13.05
CA ASP A 14 33.84 16.53 -11.80
C ASP A 14 32.96 15.30 -12.14
N PRO A 15 33.27 14.11 -11.59
CA PRO A 15 32.43 12.94 -11.79
C PRO A 15 30.98 13.26 -11.40
N PRO A 16 29.98 12.77 -12.15
CA PRO A 16 28.58 12.99 -11.79
C PRO A 16 28.38 12.51 -10.34
N ALA A 17 27.83 13.40 -9.50
CA ALA A 17 27.53 13.07 -8.12
C ALA A 17 26.73 11.75 -8.07
N PRO A 18 27.00 10.86 -7.11
CA PRO A 18 26.26 9.62 -6.97
C PRO A 18 24.77 9.93 -6.97
N ALA A 19 24.01 9.27 -7.85
CA ALA A 19 22.57 9.45 -7.90
C ALA A 19 22.00 9.12 -6.51
N LEU A 20 21.27 10.07 -5.91
CA LEU A 20 20.59 9.88 -4.63
C LEU A 20 19.66 8.66 -4.75
N GLN A 21 20.05 7.57 -4.08
CA GLN A 21 19.30 6.32 -4.11
C GLN A 21 18.10 6.47 -3.18
N VAL A 22 16.90 6.37 -3.74
CA VAL A 22 15.65 6.41 -2.96
C VAL A 22 15.57 5.12 -2.14
N ALA A 23 15.10 5.22 -0.90
CA ALA A 23 14.91 4.06 -0.04
C ALA A 23 13.88 3.08 -0.64
N ASP A 24 14.10 1.78 -0.45
CA ASP A 24 13.17 0.74 -0.88
C ASP A 24 11.89 0.77 -0.03
N PRO A 25 10.70 1.02 -0.62
CA PRO A 25 9.44 1.04 0.10
C PRO A 25 8.84 -0.37 0.30
N ALA A 26 9.36 -1.41 -0.35
CA ALA A 26 8.77 -2.74 -0.31
C ALA A 26 8.67 -3.33 1.12
N PRO A 27 9.66 -3.17 2.02
CA PRO A 27 9.53 -3.63 3.40
C PRO A 27 8.36 -2.99 4.15
N LEU A 28 8.07 -1.70 3.90
CA LEU A 28 6.93 -1.01 4.50
C LEU A 28 5.61 -1.61 4.00
N GLY A 29 5.49 -1.82 2.68
CA GLY A 29 4.31 -2.41 2.08
C GLY A 29 4.01 -3.82 2.60
N LEU A 30 5.03 -4.67 2.68
CA LEU A 30 4.91 -6.05 3.17
C LEU A 30 4.60 -6.10 4.67
N ALA A 31 5.23 -5.25 5.48
CA ALA A 31 4.98 -5.23 6.92
C ALA A 31 3.56 -4.74 7.25
N GLY A 32 3.06 -3.72 6.53
CA GLY A 32 1.69 -3.23 6.63
C GLY A 32 0.67 -4.32 6.32
N PHE A 33 0.89 -5.05 5.22
CA PHE A 33 0.06 -6.18 4.82
C PHE A 33 0.05 -7.30 5.87
N ALA A 34 1.24 -7.77 6.25
CA ALA A 34 1.39 -8.94 7.10
C ALA A 34 0.78 -8.71 8.49
N LEU A 35 1.06 -7.57 9.12
CA LEU A 35 0.55 -7.26 10.45
C LEU A 35 -0.99 -7.18 10.45
N THR A 36 -1.56 -6.48 9.48
CA THR A 36 -3.03 -6.32 9.38
C THR A 36 -3.70 -7.67 9.09
N THR A 37 -3.09 -8.49 8.23
CA THR A 37 -3.57 -9.85 7.91
C THR A 37 -3.57 -10.74 9.14
N VAL A 38 -2.51 -10.73 9.95
CA VAL A 38 -2.43 -11.53 11.18
C VAL A 38 -3.54 -11.17 12.16
N LEU A 39 -3.85 -9.88 12.33
CA LEU A 39 -4.94 -9.45 13.22
C LEU A 39 -6.31 -9.94 12.72
N LEU A 40 -6.62 -9.73 11.44
CA LEU A 40 -7.90 -10.21 10.88
C LEU A 40 -7.99 -11.74 10.91
N SER A 41 -6.89 -12.44 10.61
CA SER A 41 -6.83 -13.90 10.63
C SER A 41 -6.98 -14.46 12.05
N GLY A 42 -6.42 -13.78 13.05
CA GLY A 42 -6.60 -14.13 14.46
C GLY A 42 -8.06 -14.03 14.91
N LEU A 43 -8.80 -13.03 14.41
CA LEU A 43 -10.25 -12.92 14.63
C LEU A 43 -11.02 -14.04 13.91
N ASN A 44 -10.73 -14.27 12.62
CA ASN A 44 -11.40 -15.30 11.80
C ASN A 44 -11.16 -16.72 12.34
N ALA A 45 -9.97 -17.00 12.89
CA ALA A 45 -9.62 -18.27 13.50
C ALA A 45 -10.14 -18.43 14.95
N GLY A 46 -10.79 -17.39 15.52
CA GLY A 46 -11.27 -17.40 16.90
C GLY A 46 -10.16 -17.36 17.97
N LEU A 47 -8.93 -17.03 17.59
CA LEU A 47 -7.78 -16.87 18.49
C LEU A 47 -7.88 -15.56 19.28
N ILE A 48 -8.34 -14.49 18.63
CA ILE A 48 -8.61 -13.19 19.26
C ILE A 48 -10.10 -13.14 19.58
N LYS A 49 -10.45 -13.13 20.88
CA LYS A 49 -11.84 -13.12 21.37
C LYS A 49 -12.26 -11.77 21.96
N THR A 50 -11.54 -10.71 21.59
CA THR A 50 -11.80 -9.34 22.03
C THR A 50 -12.79 -8.67 21.07
N HIS A 51 -12.56 -7.41 20.70
CA HIS A 51 -13.47 -6.66 19.86
C HIS A 51 -13.36 -7.10 18.38
N PRO A 52 -14.46 -7.34 17.66
CA PRO A 52 -14.42 -7.79 16.26
C PRO A 52 -13.78 -6.77 15.30
N LEU A 53 -13.66 -5.51 15.73
CA LEU A 53 -13.02 -4.44 14.97
C LEU A 53 -11.57 -4.15 15.39
N THR A 54 -10.92 -5.03 16.17
CA THR A 54 -9.52 -4.82 16.61
C THR A 54 -8.53 -4.62 15.46
N PHE A 55 -8.80 -5.16 14.27
CA PHE A 55 -7.95 -4.99 13.09
C PHE A 55 -8.11 -3.62 12.39
N VAL A 56 -9.20 -2.89 12.62
CA VAL A 56 -9.60 -1.73 11.79
C VAL A 56 -8.58 -0.60 11.84
N GLY A 57 -8.00 -0.29 13.00
CA GLY A 57 -6.97 0.75 13.08
C GLY A 57 -5.76 0.45 12.19
N MET A 58 -5.32 -0.82 12.14
CA MET A 58 -4.24 -1.25 11.26
C MET A 58 -4.67 -1.30 9.80
N ALA A 59 -5.92 -1.70 9.54
CA ALA A 59 -6.50 -1.69 8.20
C ALA A 59 -6.55 -0.27 7.59
N LEU A 60 -6.85 0.76 8.39
CA LEU A 60 -6.90 2.13 7.87
C LEU A 60 -5.50 2.75 7.72
N PHE A 61 -4.62 2.58 8.70
CA PHE A 61 -3.37 3.35 8.75
C PHE A 61 -2.12 2.61 8.31
N TYR A 62 -2.01 1.30 8.56
CA TYR A 62 -0.77 0.56 8.29
C TYR A 62 -0.88 -0.35 7.07
N GLY A 63 -1.74 -1.37 7.13
CA GLY A 63 -2.14 -2.14 5.95
C GLY A 63 -2.88 -1.29 4.92
N GLY A 64 -3.48 -0.17 5.33
CA GLY A 64 -4.14 0.78 4.45
C GLY A 64 -3.20 1.86 3.90
N LEU A 65 -3.17 2.99 4.60
CA LEU A 65 -2.46 4.19 4.16
C LEU A 65 -0.95 3.95 4.00
N GLY A 66 -0.29 3.33 4.98
CA GLY A 66 1.14 3.01 4.92
C GLY A 66 1.50 2.16 3.70
N GLN A 67 0.75 1.09 3.48
CA GLN A 67 0.93 0.21 2.33
C GLN A 67 0.62 0.91 0.99
N PHE A 68 -0.44 1.73 0.94
CA PHE A 68 -0.77 2.52 -0.24
C PHE A 68 0.36 3.50 -0.60
N MET A 69 0.90 4.21 0.40
CA MET A 69 2.04 5.11 0.20
C MET A 69 3.29 4.35 -0.27
N ALA A 70 3.55 3.16 0.25
CA ALA A 70 4.64 2.32 -0.25
C ALA A 70 4.47 2.01 -1.75
N GLY A 71 3.25 1.68 -2.18
CA GLY A 71 2.92 1.52 -3.61
C GLY A 71 3.16 2.77 -4.44
N MET A 72 2.83 3.95 -3.92
CA MET A 72 3.11 5.22 -4.62
C MET A 72 4.62 5.44 -4.83
N TRP A 73 5.45 5.04 -3.87
CA TRP A 73 6.90 5.15 -3.99
C TRP A 73 7.51 4.13 -4.96
N GLU A 74 6.86 2.98 -5.19
CA GLU A 74 7.33 2.00 -6.17
C GLU A 74 7.29 2.51 -7.62
N PHE A 75 6.43 3.50 -7.93
CA PHE A 75 6.49 4.19 -9.23
C PHE A 75 7.84 4.89 -9.44
N ARG A 76 8.44 5.44 -8.37
CA ARG A 76 9.77 6.08 -8.43
C ARG A 76 10.87 5.05 -8.72
N ASN A 77 10.70 3.83 -8.20
CA ASN A 77 11.58 2.69 -8.43
C ASN A 77 11.30 1.98 -9.76
N ARG A 78 10.27 2.41 -10.51
CA ARG A 78 9.81 1.78 -11.75
C ARG A 78 9.40 0.31 -11.55
N ASN A 79 8.96 -0.04 -10.35
CA ASN A 79 8.48 -1.37 -10.00
C ASN A 79 6.96 -1.43 -10.19
N VAL A 80 6.51 -1.84 -11.39
CA VAL A 80 5.09 -1.91 -11.73
C VAL A 80 4.34 -2.89 -10.84
N PHE A 81 4.98 -4.02 -10.52
CA PHE A 81 4.38 -5.04 -9.67
C PHE A 81 4.14 -4.50 -8.26
N GLY A 82 5.18 -3.97 -7.60
CA GLY A 82 5.08 -3.40 -6.26
C GLY A 82 4.12 -2.22 -6.19
N ALA A 83 4.16 -1.34 -7.19
CA ALA A 83 3.24 -0.20 -7.27
C ALA A 83 1.78 -0.66 -7.36
N THR A 84 1.48 -1.64 -8.22
CA THR A 84 0.12 -2.16 -8.40
C THR A 84 -0.33 -2.95 -7.17
N ALA A 85 0.50 -3.86 -6.68
CA ALA A 85 0.19 -4.71 -5.54
C ALA A 85 -0.05 -3.87 -4.28
N PHE A 86 0.94 -3.10 -3.81
CA PHE A 86 0.82 -2.38 -2.55
C PHE A 86 -0.29 -1.32 -2.56
N SER A 87 -0.49 -0.63 -3.69
CA SER A 87 -1.60 0.33 -3.79
C SER A 87 -2.95 -0.36 -3.70
N THR A 88 -3.08 -1.55 -4.32
CA THR A 88 -4.36 -2.28 -4.34
C THR A 88 -4.66 -2.95 -2.99
N TYR A 89 -3.68 -3.60 -2.35
CA TYR A 89 -3.85 -4.13 -0.99
C TYR A 89 -4.10 -2.98 0.02
N GLY A 90 -3.41 -1.85 -0.13
CA GLY A 90 -3.66 -0.65 0.68
C GLY A 90 -5.08 -0.13 0.55
N GLY A 91 -5.55 0.03 -0.69
CA GLY A 91 -6.94 0.41 -0.98
C GLY A 91 -7.95 -0.61 -0.45
N PHE A 92 -7.67 -1.91 -0.57
CA PHE A 92 -8.50 -2.98 -0.02
C PHE A 92 -8.63 -2.85 1.50
N TRP A 93 -7.54 -2.66 2.24
CA TRP A 93 -7.58 -2.54 3.69
C TRP A 93 -8.35 -1.30 4.16
N ILE A 94 -8.16 -0.15 3.48
CA ILE A 94 -8.94 1.06 3.74
C ILE A 94 -10.43 0.79 3.46
N GLY A 95 -10.76 0.24 2.30
CA GLY A 95 -12.12 -0.06 1.90
C GLY A 95 -12.82 -1.04 2.85
N LEU A 96 -12.15 -2.13 3.23
CA LEU A 96 -12.67 -3.12 4.16
C LEU A 96 -12.87 -2.53 5.56
N GLY A 97 -11.93 -1.72 6.05
CA GLY A 97 -12.04 -1.03 7.32
C GLY A 97 -13.22 -0.04 7.35
N LEU A 98 -13.37 0.77 6.30
CA LEU A 98 -14.49 1.71 6.17
C LEU A 98 -15.84 0.99 6.00
N TRP A 99 -15.89 -0.09 5.22
CA TRP A 99 -17.09 -0.92 5.10
C TRP A 99 -17.50 -1.48 6.47
N ALA A 100 -16.55 -2.03 7.23
CA ALA A 100 -16.83 -2.59 8.56
C ALA A 100 -17.32 -1.55 9.57
N LEU A 101 -16.85 -0.30 9.47
CA LEU A 101 -17.25 0.80 10.36
C LEU A 101 -18.56 1.47 9.95
N LEU A 102 -18.76 1.70 8.66
CA LEU A 102 -19.77 2.63 8.17
C LEU A 102 -20.92 1.95 7.45
N VAL A 103 -20.69 0.78 6.85
CA VAL A 103 -21.67 0.08 6.01
C VAL A 103 -22.26 -1.12 6.73
N ALA A 104 -21.41 -2.05 7.21
CA ALA A 104 -21.84 -3.29 7.85
C ALA A 104 -22.83 -3.10 9.02
N PRO A 105 -22.66 -2.10 9.93
CA PRO A 105 -23.60 -1.87 11.02
C PRO A 105 -25.01 -1.41 10.57
N HIS A 106 -25.13 -0.92 9.34
CA HIS A 106 -26.37 -0.41 8.76
C HIS A 106 -26.97 -1.36 7.71
N ALA A 107 -26.41 -2.57 7.55
CA ALA A 107 -26.94 -3.55 6.62
C ALA A 107 -28.36 -3.98 7.01
N ALA A 108 -29.22 -4.19 6.02
CA ALA A 108 -30.63 -4.56 6.23
C ALA A 108 -30.80 -5.90 6.99
N SER A 109 -29.79 -6.77 6.95
CA SER A 109 -29.73 -8.01 7.71
C SER A 109 -28.27 -8.52 7.79
N PRO A 110 -27.97 -9.47 8.70
CA PRO A 110 -26.67 -10.14 8.71
C PRO A 110 -26.35 -10.85 7.38
N ALA A 111 -27.37 -11.38 6.69
CA ALA A 111 -27.20 -12.01 5.39
C ALA A 111 -26.81 -11.00 4.30
N ALA A 112 -27.33 -9.77 4.36
CA ALA A 112 -26.94 -8.71 3.44
C ALA A 112 -25.48 -8.30 3.65
N ALA A 113 -25.04 -8.10 4.89
CA ALA A 113 -23.62 -7.83 5.20
C ALA A 113 -22.70 -8.98 4.76
N ALA A 114 -23.13 -10.24 4.93
CA ALA A 114 -22.40 -11.40 4.44
C ALA A 114 -22.31 -11.44 2.90
N HIS A 115 -23.35 -10.98 2.19
CA HIS A 115 -23.35 -10.89 0.74
C HIS A 115 -22.40 -9.80 0.24
N ASP A 116 -22.36 -8.64 0.91
CA ASP A 116 -21.42 -7.56 0.59
C ASP A 116 -19.97 -8.03 0.71
N ILE A 117 -19.60 -8.63 1.85
CA ILE A 117 -18.22 -9.10 2.06
C ILE A 117 -17.86 -10.22 1.08
N ALA A 118 -18.81 -11.07 0.68
CA ALA A 118 -18.58 -12.09 -0.34
C ALA A 118 -18.20 -11.47 -1.70
N TRP A 119 -18.90 -10.42 -2.14
CA TRP A 119 -18.56 -9.71 -3.38
C TRP A 119 -17.23 -8.96 -3.29
N ILE A 120 -16.95 -8.32 -2.15
CA ILE A 120 -15.66 -7.64 -1.90
C ILE A 120 -14.51 -8.66 -2.02
N LEU A 121 -14.63 -9.81 -1.34
CA LEU A 121 -13.61 -10.84 -1.36
C LEU A 121 -13.49 -11.53 -2.73
N LEU A 122 -14.60 -11.73 -3.45
CA LEU A 122 -14.57 -12.30 -4.80
C LEU A 122 -13.86 -11.37 -5.79
N ALA A 123 -14.20 -10.07 -5.78
CA ALA A 123 -13.52 -9.08 -6.62
C ALA A 123 -12.02 -9.04 -6.30
N PHE A 124 -11.67 -9.12 -5.02
CA PHE A 124 -10.28 -9.16 -4.60
C PHE A 124 -9.58 -10.47 -5.01
N ALA A 125 -10.24 -11.62 -4.92
CA ALA A 125 -9.70 -12.89 -5.38
C ALA A 125 -9.39 -12.90 -6.89
N ILE A 126 -10.25 -12.26 -7.69
CA ILE A 126 -10.00 -12.06 -9.13
C ILE A 126 -8.75 -11.22 -9.35
N PHE A 127 -8.60 -10.09 -8.63
CA PHE A 127 -7.38 -9.28 -8.65
C PHE A 127 -6.14 -10.10 -8.34
N ASN A 128 -6.17 -10.88 -7.25
CA ASN A 128 -5.04 -11.71 -6.84
C ASN A 128 -4.68 -12.76 -7.89
N THR A 129 -5.67 -13.33 -8.58
CA THR A 129 -5.44 -14.43 -9.54
C THR A 129 -4.62 -14.00 -10.75
N TYR A 130 -4.84 -12.79 -11.28
CA TYR A 130 -4.04 -12.29 -12.41
C TYR A 130 -2.76 -11.56 -11.98
N MET A 131 -2.61 -11.26 -10.69
CA MET A 131 -1.40 -10.66 -10.10
C MET A 131 -0.38 -11.71 -9.62
N LEU A 132 -0.58 -12.99 -9.96
CA LEU A 132 0.37 -14.08 -9.69
C LEU A 132 1.63 -14.00 -10.56
#